data_AF-A0A1B4G012-F1
#
_entry.id   AF-A0A1B4G012-F1
#
_cell.length_a   1.000
_cell.length_b   1.000
_cell.length_c   1.000
_cell.angle_alpha   90.00
_cell.angle_beta   90.00
_cell.angle_gamma   90.00
#
_symmetry.space_group_name_H-M   'P 1'
#
loop_
_entity.id
_entity.type
_entity.pdbx_description
1 polymer ?
#
loop_
_entity_poly.entity_id
_entity_poly.type
_entity_poly.pdbx_seq_one_letter_code
_entity_poly.pdbx_strand_id
1 'polypeptide(L)'
;MANLTKACERSAARAAKKQADAAFYESELERQRDRFADAHARSNDEVRREAASWIAAAASVFERDAERMPSRTKRAVELLKHAVFMLDPKAPA
;
A
#
# COMPACT_ATOMS: atom_id res chain seq x y z
N MET A 1 -3.16 -39.08 -14.53
CA MET A 1 -2.77 -38.77 -13.14
C MET A 1 -1.78 -37.60 -13.04
N ALA A 2 -0.58 -37.67 -13.63
CA ALA A 2 0.46 -36.64 -13.47
C ALA A 2 0.07 -35.18 -13.85
N ASN A 3 -0.86 -35.00 -14.80
CA ASN A 3 -1.29 -33.67 -15.25
C ASN A 3 -2.24 -32.97 -14.25
N LEU A 4 -3.04 -33.76 -13.51
CA LEU A 4 -3.90 -33.26 -12.43
C LEU A 4 -3.07 -32.82 -11.22
N THR A 5 -2.02 -33.58 -10.87
CA THR A 5 -1.10 -33.25 -9.78
C THR A 5 -0.40 -31.91 -10.04
N LYS A 6 0.15 -31.71 -11.25
CA LYS A 6 0.76 -30.43 -11.66
C LYS A 6 -0.23 -29.25 -11.70
N ALA A 7 -1.51 -29.50 -11.97
CA ALA A 7 -2.53 -28.46 -11.92
C ALA A 7 -2.85 -28.05 -10.47
N CYS A 8 -2.97 -29.02 -9.57
CA CYS A 8 -3.13 -28.78 -8.13
C CYS A 8 -1.94 -28.01 -7.53
N GLU A 9 -0.71 -28.43 -7.83
CA GLU A 9 0.52 -27.75 -7.36
C GLU A 9 0.57 -26.28 -7.80
N ARG A 10 0.27 -26.00 -9.07
CA ARG A 10 0.21 -24.62 -9.58
C ARG A 10 -0.89 -23.79 -8.91
N SER A 11 -2.04 -24.40 -8.62
CA SER A 11 -3.12 -23.73 -7.91
C SER A 11 -2.71 -23.36 -6.47
N ALA A 12 -2.12 -24.32 -5.75
CA ALA A 12 -1.62 -24.10 -4.39
C ALA A 12 -0.54 -23.02 -4.34
N ALA A 13 0.42 -23.04 -5.28
CA ALA A 13 1.46 -22.03 -5.38
C ALA A 13 0.89 -20.62 -5.63
N ARG A 14 -0.15 -20.48 -6.48
CA ARG A 14 -0.83 -19.20 -6.71
C ARG A 14 -1.57 -18.71 -5.49
N ALA A 15 -2.24 -19.61 -4.76
CA ALA A 15 -2.93 -19.27 -3.52
C ALA A 15 -1.95 -18.78 -2.44
N ALA A 16 -0.84 -19.51 -2.24
CA ALA A 16 0.20 -19.15 -1.29
C ALA A 16 0.83 -17.78 -1.64
N LYS A 17 1.15 -17.55 -2.93
CA LYS A 17 1.64 -16.25 -3.39
C LYS A 17 0.64 -15.13 -3.09
N LYS A 18 -0.63 -15.33 -3.42
CA LYS A 18 -1.68 -14.32 -3.19
C LYS A 18 -1.77 -13.96 -1.70
N GLN A 19 -1.68 -14.94 -0.80
CA GLN A 19 -1.70 -14.72 0.63
C GLN A 19 -0.47 -13.97 1.13
N ALA A 20 0.73 -14.35 0.64
CA ALA A 20 1.97 -13.66 0.97
C ALA A 20 1.96 -12.21 0.47
N ASP A 21 1.51 -11.97 -0.76
CA ASP A 21 1.38 -10.63 -1.33
C ASP A 21 0.40 -9.78 -0.52
N ALA A 22 -0.74 -10.35 -0.08
CA ALA A 22 -1.72 -9.65 0.74
C ALA A 22 -1.13 -9.22 2.10
N ALA A 23 -0.49 -10.15 2.81
CA ALA A 23 0.14 -9.85 4.10
C ALA A 23 1.27 -8.81 3.97
N PHE A 24 2.07 -8.92 2.90
CA PHE A 24 3.12 -7.95 2.61
C PHE A 24 2.54 -6.55 2.39
N TYR A 25 1.54 -6.40 1.52
CA TYR A 25 0.98 -5.09 1.21
C TYR A 25 0.18 -4.49 2.37
N GLU A 26 -0.44 -5.32 3.22
CA GLU A 26 -1.07 -4.86 4.47
C GLU A 26 -0.02 -4.25 5.41
N SER A 27 1.10 -4.95 5.64
CA SER A 27 2.19 -4.43 6.47
C SER A 27 2.85 -3.17 5.91
N GLU A 28 3.01 -3.08 4.58
CA GLU A 28 3.55 -1.87 3.94
C GLU A 28 2.57 -0.70 4.08
N LEU A 29 1.27 -0.96 4.01
CA LEU A 29 0.25 0.07 4.12
C LEU A 29 0.19 0.65 5.54
N GLU A 30 0.21 -0.20 6.57
CA GLU A 30 0.36 0.25 7.97
C GLU A 30 1.62 1.10 8.15
N ARG A 31 2.76 0.60 7.68
CA ARG A 31 4.03 1.33 7.75
C ARG A 31 3.97 2.70 7.07
N GLN A 32 3.34 2.82 5.91
CA GLN A 32 3.25 4.13 5.24
C GLN A 32 2.25 5.07 5.92
N ARG A 33 1.17 4.56 6.54
CA ARG A 33 0.25 5.38 7.34
C ARG A 33 0.97 6.00 8.54
N ASP A 34 1.76 5.21 9.26
CA ASP A 34 2.54 5.71 10.41
C ASP A 34 3.54 6.79 9.98
N ARG A 35 4.29 6.53 8.90
CA ARG A 35 5.23 7.50 8.34
C ARG A 35 4.55 8.78 7.87
N PHE A 36 3.36 8.66 7.28
CA PHE A 36 2.57 9.82 6.87
C PHE A 36 2.13 10.63 8.10
N ALA A 37 1.60 9.98 9.13
CA ALA A 37 1.19 10.64 10.36
C ALA A 37 2.35 11.41 11.01
N ASP A 38 3.51 10.77 11.13
CA ASP A 38 4.74 11.38 11.67
C ASP A 38 5.22 12.56 10.82
N ALA A 39 5.32 12.39 9.50
CA ALA A 39 5.76 13.45 8.60
C ALA A 39 4.79 14.64 8.59
N HIS A 40 3.49 14.35 8.64
CA HIS A 40 2.43 15.36 8.66
C HIS A 40 2.45 16.15 9.98
N ALA A 41 2.68 15.49 11.12
CA ALA A 41 2.80 16.14 12.42
C ALA A 41 4.03 17.04 12.54
N ARG A 42 5.16 16.67 11.90
CA ARG A 42 6.41 17.45 11.93
C ARG A 42 6.46 18.58 10.90
N SER A 43 5.60 18.56 9.89
CA SER A 43 5.61 19.59 8.84
C SER A 43 4.93 20.88 9.33
N ASN A 44 5.61 22.00 9.12
CA ASN A 44 5.08 23.35 9.33
C ASN A 44 4.66 24.04 8.02
N ASP A 45 4.85 23.38 6.87
CA ASP A 45 4.41 23.87 5.56
C ASP A 45 2.95 23.45 5.33
N GLU A 46 2.04 24.38 5.55
CA GLU A 46 0.59 24.14 5.47
C GLU A 46 0.14 23.73 4.06
N VAL A 47 0.73 24.31 3.01
CA VAL A 47 0.39 23.99 1.62
C VAL A 47 0.77 22.55 1.29
N ARG A 48 1.97 22.12 1.71
CA ARG A 48 2.40 20.72 1.55
C ARG A 48 1.55 19.77 2.37
N ARG A 49 1.17 20.14 3.60
CA ARG A 49 0.28 19.33 4.45
C ARG A 49 -1.09 19.12 3.84
N GLU A 50 -1.67 20.18 3.28
CA GLU A 50 -2.95 20.08 2.60
C GLU A 50 -2.85 19.19 1.35
N ALA A 51 -1.86 19.44 0.48
CA ALA A 51 -1.64 18.63 -0.71
C ALA A 51 -1.41 17.14 -0.38
N ALA A 52 -0.59 16.85 0.64
CA ALA A 52 -0.34 15.48 1.08
C ALA A 52 -1.61 14.83 1.69
N SER A 53 -2.46 15.60 2.36
CA SER A 53 -3.75 15.13 2.88
C SER A 53 -4.71 14.76 1.75
N TRP A 54 -4.74 15.52 0.65
CA TRP A 54 -5.51 15.16 -0.55
C TRP A 54 -5.03 13.84 -1.18
N ILE A 55 -3.71 13.62 -1.22
CA ILE A 55 -3.14 12.37 -1.72
C ILE A 55 -3.48 11.20 -0.79
N ALA A 56 -3.40 11.39 0.53
CA ALA A 56 -3.79 10.37 1.50
C ALA A 56 -5.29 10.03 1.43
N ALA A 57 -6.15 11.04 1.21
CA ALA A 57 -7.57 10.83 0.95
C ALA A 57 -7.80 9.99 -0.31
N ALA A 58 -7.08 10.28 -1.41
CA ALA A 58 -7.13 9.46 -2.61
C ALA A 58 -6.63 8.04 -2.38
N ALA A 59 -5.57 7.85 -1.57
CA ALA A 59 -5.07 6.53 -1.18
C ALA A 59 -6.17 5.72 -0.48
N SER A 60 -6.91 6.31 0.46
CA SER A 60 -7.99 5.64 1.22
C SER A 60 -9.10 5.04 0.33
N VAL A 61 -9.33 5.62 -0.86
CA VAL A 61 -10.28 5.06 -1.84
C VAL A 61 -9.76 3.73 -2.37
N PHE A 62 -8.47 3.66 -2.71
CA PHE A 62 -7.84 2.40 -3.16
C PHE A 62 -7.76 1.36 -2.05
N GLU A 63 -7.61 1.77 -0.78
CA GLU A 63 -7.66 0.86 0.36
C GLU A 63 -9.04 0.20 0.49
N ARG A 64 -10.12 0.97 0.36
CA ARG A 64 -11.49 0.44 0.36
C ARG A 64 -11.73 -0.48 -0.84
N ASP A 65 -11.27 -0.09 -2.02
CA ASP A 65 -11.38 -0.92 -3.21
C ASP A 65 -10.59 -2.23 -3.10
N ALA A 66 -9.55 -2.26 -2.26
CA ALA A 66 -8.73 -3.44 -2.06
C ALA A 66 -9.48 -4.63 -1.44
N GLU A 67 -10.55 -4.36 -0.69
CA GLU A 67 -11.45 -5.40 -0.16
C GLU A 67 -12.01 -6.29 -1.28
N ARG A 68 -12.24 -5.70 -2.46
CA ARG A 68 -12.80 -6.38 -3.64
C ARG A 68 -11.71 -6.71 -4.68
N MET A 69 -10.69 -5.86 -4.78
CA MET A 69 -9.62 -5.95 -5.77
C MET A 69 -8.26 -5.82 -5.09
N PRO A 70 -7.65 -6.93 -4.62
CA PRO A 70 -6.41 -6.89 -3.83
C PRO A 70 -5.23 -6.16 -4.51
N SER A 71 -5.24 -6.03 -5.84
CA SER A 71 -4.23 -5.24 -6.58
C SER A 71 -4.27 -3.74 -6.25
N ARG A 72 -5.35 -3.23 -5.67
CA ARG A 72 -5.49 -1.81 -5.30
C ARG A 72 -4.70 -1.44 -4.04
N THR A 73 -4.39 -2.39 -3.16
CA THR A 73 -3.53 -2.14 -1.99
C THR A 73 -2.18 -1.58 -2.39
N LYS A 74 -1.56 -2.13 -3.45
CA LYS A 74 -0.31 -1.61 -4.00
C LYS A 74 -0.42 -0.13 -4.40
N ARG A 75 -1.55 0.26 -4.99
CA ARG A 75 -1.76 1.64 -5.42
C ARG A 75 -1.94 2.60 -4.23
N ALA A 76 -2.63 2.15 -3.18
CA ALA A 76 -2.72 2.91 -1.94
C ALA A 76 -1.32 3.15 -1.32
N VAL A 77 -0.49 2.11 -1.26
CA VAL A 77 0.89 2.20 -0.77
C VAL A 77 1.72 3.20 -1.58
N GLU A 78 1.64 3.17 -2.91
CA GLU A 78 2.35 4.12 -3.78
C GLU A 78 1.93 5.57 -3.52
N LEU A 79 0.64 5.83 -3.35
CA LEU A 79 0.14 7.17 -3.06
C LEU A 79 0.58 7.66 -1.69
N LEU A 80 0.54 6.81 -0.67
CA LEU A 80 1.05 7.17 0.66
C LEU A 80 2.55 7.47 0.62
N LYS A 81 3.35 6.72 -0.16
CA LYS A 81 4.77 7.05 -0.38
C LYS A 81 4.96 8.43 -0.99
N HIS A 82 4.14 8.81 -1.96
CA HIS A 82 4.18 10.16 -2.54
C HIS A 82 3.79 11.24 -1.53
N ALA A 83 2.76 11.01 -0.71
CA ALA A 83 2.35 11.92 0.34
C ALA A 83 3.46 12.11 1.39
N VAL A 84 4.10 11.03 1.82
CA VAL A 84 5.26 11.06 2.74
C VAL A 84 6.42 11.83 2.12
N PHE A 85 6.79 11.53 0.88
CA PHE A 85 7.89 12.22 0.19
C PHE A 85 7.64 13.73 0.04
N MET A 86 6.39 14.13 -0.16
CA MET A 86 6.02 15.55 -0.25
C MET A 86 6.29 16.31 1.06
N LEU A 87 6.05 15.65 2.19
CA LEU A 87 6.21 16.21 3.55
C LEU A 87 7.64 16.09 4.08
N ASP A 88 8.31 14.97 3.79
CA ASP A 88 9.68 14.68 4.18
C ASP A 88 10.45 14.13 2.98
N PRO A 89 11.01 15.01 2.13
CA PRO A 89 11.71 14.61 0.90
C PRO A 89 13.03 13.87 1.19
N LYS A 90 13.48 13.85 2.45
CA LYS A 90 14.65 13.08 2.89
C LYS A 90 14.27 11.70 3.42
N ALA A 91 12.98 11.41 3.56
CA ALA A 91 12.50 10.13 4.02
C ALA A 91 12.83 9.04 2.97
N PRO A 92 13.43 7.91 3.36
CA PRO A 92 13.78 6.85 2.42
C PRO A 92 12.53 6.20 1.80
N ALA A 93 12.53 5.97 0.48
CA ALA A 93 11.37 5.41 -0.25
C ALA A 93 11.00 3.96 0.15
#